data_AF-A0A9D5NNV3-F1
#
_entry.id   AF-A0A9D5NNV3-F1
#
_cell.length_a   1.000
_cell.length_b   1.000
_cell.length_c   1.000
_cell.angle_alpha   90.00
_cell.angle_beta   90.00
_cell.angle_gamma   90.00
#
_symmetry.space_group_name_H-M   'P 1'
#
loop_
_entity.id
_entity.type
_entity.pdbx_description
1 polymer ?
#
loop_
_entity_poly.entity_id
_entity_poly.type
_entity_poly.pdbx_seq_one_letter_code
_entity_poly.pdbx_strand_id
1 'polypeptide(L)' 'MGKNVSQKELAERLDVSESMVSQWLSRKREPSLERLHEIASALGVLVSELFVLPVKQ' A
#
# COMPACT_ATOMS: atom_id res chain seq x y z
N MET A 1 8.66 -8.14 13.44
CA MET A 1 9.66 -7.56 12.53
C MET A 1 8.90 -6.76 11.48
N GLY A 2 8.76 -5.45 11.65
CA GLY A 2 8.05 -4.61 10.68
C GLY A 2 8.88 -4.48 9.41
N LYS A 3 8.34 -4.90 8.27
CA LYS A 3 8.99 -4.74 6.95
C LYS A 3 9.12 -3.23 6.68
N ASN A 4 10.30 -2.67 6.92
CA ASN A 4 10.64 -1.28 6.61
C ASN A 4 10.96 -1.20 5.11
N VAL A 5 9.93 -1.25 4.27
CA VAL A 5 10.05 -0.97 2.84
C VAL A 5 9.92 0.55 2.66
N SER A 6 10.88 1.19 2.00
CA SER A 6 10.80 2.62 1.70
C SER A 6 9.73 2.90 0.63
N GLN A 7 9.20 4.12 0.58
CA GLN A 7 8.24 4.52 -0.45
C GLN A 7 8.81 4.29 -1.87
N LYS A 8 10.09 4.58 -2.06
CA LYS A 8 10.83 4.32 -3.29
C LYS A 8 10.85 2.85 -3.67
N GLU A 9 11.22 1.98 -2.73
CA GLU A 9 11.30 0.56 -3.04
C GLU A 9 9.92 -0.05 -3.30
N LEU A 10 8.88 0.42 -2.60
CA LEU A 10 7.51 0.01 -2.90
C LEU A 10 7.07 0.49 -4.28
N ALA A 11 7.43 1.72 -4.66
CA ALA A 11 7.14 2.28 -5.98
C ALA A 11 7.83 1.48 -7.09
N GLU A 12 9.11 1.13 -6.92
CA GLU A 12 9.87 0.31 -7.86
C GLU A 12 9.30 -1.10 -7.99
N ARG A 13 8.90 -1.74 -6.89
CA ARG A 13 8.26 -3.07 -6.92
C ARG A 13 6.90 -3.10 -7.61
N LEU A 14 6.17 -1.99 -7.57
CA LEU A 14 4.82 -1.87 -8.14
C LEU A 14 4.79 -1.23 -9.53
N ASP A 15 5.96 -0.88 -10.07
CA ASP A 15 6.11 -0.12 -11.31
C ASP A 15 5.23 1.15 -11.32
N VAL A 16 5.26 1.89 -10.21
CA VAL A 16 4.54 3.17 -10.07
C VAL A 16 5.51 4.28 -9.67
N SER A 17 5.05 5.52 -9.78
CA SER A 17 5.81 6.66 -9.28
C SER A 17 5.74 6.75 -7.76
N GLU A 18 6.83 7.19 -7.10
CA GLU A 18 6.84 7.48 -5.66
C GLU A 18 5.71 8.44 -5.25
N SER A 19 5.38 9.41 -6.10
CA SER A 19 4.26 10.33 -5.89
C SER A 19 2.91 9.62 -5.80
N MET A 20 2.73 8.48 -6.49
CA MET A 20 1.51 7.67 -6.39
C MET A 20 1.44 6.98 -5.02
N VAL A 21 2.54 6.39 -4.57
CA VAL A 21 2.64 5.76 -3.23
C VAL A 21 2.40 6.80 -2.14
N SER A 22 3.00 7.98 -2.27
CA SER A 22 2.80 9.11 -1.34
C SER A 22 1.33 9.54 -1.29
N GLN A 23 0.62 9.58 -2.42
CA GLN A 23 -0.81 9.89 -2.45
C GLN A 23 -1.66 8.84 -1.71
N TRP A 24 -1.32 7.55 -1.83
CA TRP A 24 -2.00 6.48 -1.09
C TRP A 24 -1.79 6.62 0.42
N LEU A 25 -0.55 6.81 0.85
CA LEU A 25 -0.19 6.98 2.26
C LEU A 25 -0.79 8.25 2.87
N SER A 26 -0.87 9.32 2.09
CA SER A 26 -1.49 10.59 2.51
C SER A 26 -3.02 10.57 2.42
N ARG A 27 -3.65 9.44 2.06
CA ARG A 27 -5.09 9.31 1.80
C ARG A 27 -5.64 10.32 0.78
N LYS A 28 -4.79 10.86 -0.08
CA LYS A 28 -5.20 11.78 -1.16
C LYS A 28 -5.88 11.04 -2.32
N ARG A 29 -5.53 9.77 -2.48
CA ARG A 29 -6.08 8.87 -3.50
C ARG A 29 -6.17 7.48 -2.91
N GLU A 30 -7.30 6.81 -3.09
CA GLU A 30 -7.39 5.39 -2.77
C GLU A 30 -6.87 4.56 -3.96
N PRO A 31 -5.98 3.58 -3.73
CA PRO A 31 -5.62 2.61 -4.75
C PRO A 31 -6.84 1.77 -5.16
N SER A 32 -6.87 1.31 -6.42
CA SER A 32 -7.87 0.34 -6.87
C SER A 32 -7.67 -1.02 -6.20
N LEU A 33 -8.67 -1.88 -6.27
CA LEU A 33 -8.59 -3.24 -5.72
C LEU A 33 -7.41 -4.03 -6.30
N GLU A 34 -7.16 -3.93 -7.61
CA GLU A 34 -5.99 -4.54 -8.24
C GLU A 34 -4.68 -4.03 -7.62
N ARG A 35 -4.55 -2.71 -7.43
CA ARG A 35 -3.35 -2.13 -6.81
C ARG A 35 -3.20 -2.51 -5.35
N LEU A 36 -4.29 -2.67 -4.62
CA LEU A 36 -4.25 -3.20 -3.24
C LEU A 36 -3.68 -4.63 -3.21
N HIS A 37 -4.07 -5.49 -4.16
CA HIS A 37 -3.48 -6.82 -4.28
C HIS A 37 -1.99 -6.77 -4.59
N GLU A 38 -1.57 -5.90 -5.50
CA GLU A 38 -0.15 -5.73 -5.81
C GLU A 38 0.65 -5.22 -4.61
N ILE A 39 0.13 -4.20 -3.89
CA ILE A 39 0.75 -3.66 -2.66
C ILE A 39 0.88 -4.77 -1.61
N ALA A 40 -0.17 -5.55 -1.40
CA ALA A 40 -0.17 -6.66 -0.45
C ALA A 40 0.88 -7.71 -0.84
N SER A 41 0.96 -8.07 -2.12
CA SER A 41 1.96 -9.01 -2.65
C SER A 41 3.40 -8.47 -2.48
N ALA A 42 3.64 -7.20 -2.83
CA ALA A 42 4.95 -6.55 -2.71
C ALA A 42 5.43 -6.46 -1.25
N LEU A 43 4.50 -6.29 -0.31
CA LEU A 43 4.75 -6.30 1.13
C LEU A 43 4.71 -7.72 1.72
N GLY A 44 4.27 -8.72 0.95
CA GLY A 44 4.06 -10.10 1.42
C GLY A 44 3.14 -10.18 2.63
N VAL A 45 2.03 -9.44 2.58
CA VAL A 45 0.94 -9.43 3.57
C VAL A 45 -0.38 -9.77 2.87
N LEU A 46 -1.43 -10.01 3.63
CA LEU A 46 -2.77 -10.18 3.06
C LEU A 46 -3.36 -8.81 2.70
N VAL A 47 -4.16 -8.75 1.63
CA VAL A 47 -4.85 -7.52 1.25
C VAL A 47 -5.74 -7.00 2.38
N SER A 48 -6.31 -7.89 3.19
CA SER A 48 -7.09 -7.55 4.39
C SER A 48 -6.29 -6.79 5.45
N GLU A 49 -4.97 -6.99 5.52
CA GLU A 49 -4.10 -6.28 6.47
C GLU A 49 -3.87 -4.82 6.06
N LEU A 50 -4.10 -4.48 4.78
CA LEU A 50 -4.07 -3.09 4.30
C LEU A 50 -5.33 -2.31 4.67
N PHE A 51 -6.42 -3.02 4.98
CA PHE A 51 -7.65 -2.41 5.46
C PHE A 51 -7.61 -2.29 6.97
N VAL A 52 -7.51 -1.06 7.46
CA VAL A 52 -7.93 -0.77 8.83
C VAL A 52 -9.45 -0.84 8.82
N LEU A 53 -10.02 -1.96 9.26
CA LEU A 53 -11.45 -2.02 9.57
C LEU A 53 -11.71 -0.88 10.56
N PRO A 54 -12.62 0.06 10.26
CA PRO A 54 -13.06 0.99 11.27
C PRO A 54 -13.75 0.14 12.34
N VAL A 55 -13.05 -0.08 13.45
CA VAL A 55 -13.69 -0.62 14.65
C VAL A 55 -14.70 0.46 15.00
N LYS A 56 -15.99 0.19 14.75
CA LYS A 56 -17.08 1.03 15.22
C LYS A 56 -16.85 1.22 16.72
N GLN A 57 -16.50 2.45 17.11
CA GLN A 57 -16.63 2.94 18.48
C GLN A 57 -18.12 2.99 18.83
#